data_AF-A0A940W9V3-F1
#
_entry.id   AF-A0A940W9V3-F1
#
_cell.length_a   1.000
_cell.length_b   1.000
_cell.length_c   1.000
_cell.angle_alpha   90.00
_cell.angle_beta   90.00
_cell.angle_gamma   90.00
#
_symmetry.space_group_name_H-M   'P 1'
#
loop_
_entity.id
_entity.type
_entity.pdbx_description
1 polymer ?
#
loop_
_entity_poly.entity_id
_entity_poly.type
_entity_poly.pdbx_seq_one_letter_code
_entity_poly.pdbx_strand_id
1 'polypeptide(L)'
;ETIAEGVAIAAPIRGKEILDIVRQTGGEVVAVDDGEVEKALFLLGRKGLYVEPTSALPIAAFLKYPAVRTGTVVAPLTGHGLKATEKMLKIAQKR
;
A
#
# COMPACT_ATOMS: atom_id res chain seq x y z
N GLU A 1 11.12 -5.92 9.24
CA GLU A 1 9.97 -6.80 8.98
C GLU A 1 8.74 -5.90 8.77
N THR A 2 7.79 -6.28 7.91
CA THR A 2 6.59 -5.48 7.59
C THR A 2 5.38 -6.39 7.41
N ILE A 3 4.18 -5.91 7.75
CA ILE A 3 2.93 -6.63 7.46
C ILE A 3 2.67 -6.77 5.95
N ALA A 4 3.25 -5.89 5.12
CA ALA A 4 3.12 -5.88 3.66
C ALA A 4 4.20 -6.73 2.97
N GLU A 5 4.14 -8.06 3.18
CA GLU A 5 5.15 -9.01 2.69
C GLU A 5 5.37 -8.99 1.18
N GLY A 6 4.34 -8.67 0.38
CA GLY A 6 4.44 -8.66 -1.08
C GLY A 6 5.42 -7.63 -1.63
N VAL A 7 5.87 -6.67 -0.81
CA VAL A 7 6.90 -5.68 -1.15
C VAL A 7 8.11 -5.74 -0.22
N ALA A 8 8.25 -6.78 0.61
CA ALA A 8 9.39 -6.97 1.51
C ALA A 8 10.66 -7.40 0.73
N ILE A 9 11.11 -6.57 -0.20
CA ILE A 9 12.18 -6.83 -1.15
C ILE A 9 13.29 -5.80 -0.93
N ALA A 10 14.41 -6.22 -0.35
CA ALA A 10 15.54 -5.33 -0.07
C ALA A 10 16.26 -4.85 -1.34
N ALA A 11 16.31 -5.67 -2.38
CA ALA A 11 16.97 -5.38 -3.66
C ALA A 11 16.06 -5.76 -4.83
N PRO A 12 15.20 -4.85 -5.32
CA PRO A 12 14.27 -5.15 -6.41
C PRO A 12 15.03 -5.38 -7.72
N ILE A 13 14.74 -6.51 -8.39
CA ILE A 13 15.35 -6.89 -9.69
C ILE A 13 15.22 -5.77 -10.72
N ARG A 14 14.09 -5.07 -10.72
CA ARG A 14 13.73 -3.99 -11.64
C ARG A 14 14.04 -2.59 -11.07
N GLY A 15 14.94 -2.49 -10.09
CA GLY A 15 15.21 -1.24 -9.37
C GLY A 15 15.61 -0.08 -10.27
N LYS A 16 16.42 -0.34 -11.31
CA LYS A 16 16.81 0.69 -12.28
C LYS A 16 15.61 1.24 -13.05
N GLU A 17 14.75 0.38 -13.58
CA GLU A 17 13.56 0.80 -14.32
C GLU A 17 12.58 1.60 -13.46
N ILE A 18 12.44 1.24 -12.18
CA ILE A 18 11.64 2.00 -11.20
C ILE A 18 12.20 3.41 -11.04
N LEU A 19 13.51 3.57 -10.85
CA LEU A 19 14.13 4.89 -10.70
C LEU A 19 14.03 5.72 -11.98
N ASP A 20 14.15 5.09 -13.15
CA ASP A 20 14.06 5.77 -14.44
C ASP A 20 12.65 6.31 -14.69
N ILE A 21 11.59 5.53 -14.42
CA ILE A 21 10.21 6.01 -14.62
C ILE A 21 9.82 7.11 -13.63
N VAL A 22 10.28 7.02 -12.38
CA VAL A 22 10.06 8.07 -11.36
C VAL A 22 10.66 9.39 -11.83
N ARG A 23 11.91 9.38 -12.34
CA ARG A 23 12.56 10.58 -12.89
C ARG A 23 11.86 11.10 -14.14
N GLN A 24 11.49 10.23 -15.08
CA GLN A 24 10.85 10.63 -16.34
C GLN A 24 9.48 11.28 -16.12
N THR A 25 8.73 10.80 -15.13
CA THR A 25 7.39 11.31 -14.80
C THR A 25 7.41 12.49 -13.85
N GLY A 26 8.58 12.84 -13.28
CA GLY A 26 8.66 13.79 -12.16
C GLY A 26 7.92 13.28 -10.92
N GLY A 27 7.73 11.96 -10.80
CA GLY A 27 7.03 11.33 -9.70
C GLY A 27 7.90 11.20 -8.45
N GLU A 28 7.31 10.61 -7.42
CA GLU A 28 7.94 10.43 -6.11
C GLU A 28 7.70 9.03 -5.55
N VAL A 29 8.58 8.60 -4.64
CA VAL A 29 8.44 7.36 -3.87
C VAL A 29 8.17 7.73 -2.42
N VAL A 30 7.03 7.27 -1.89
CA VAL A 30 6.61 7.55 -0.51
C VAL A 30 6.76 6.29 0.33
N ALA A 31 7.47 6.40 1.44
CA ALA A 31 7.54 5.35 2.46
C ALA A 31 6.39 5.49 3.45
N VAL A 32 5.75 4.36 3.77
CA VAL A 32 4.69 4.27 4.80
C VAL A 32 5.05 3.22 5.84
N ASP A 33 4.58 3.42 7.07
CA ASP A 33 4.74 2.45 8.15
C ASP A 33 3.57 1.45 8.24
N ASP A 34 3.78 0.36 8.98
CA ASP A 34 2.77 -0.69 9.13
C ASP A 34 1.47 -0.17 9.78
N GLY A 35 1.54 0.83 10.66
CA GLY A 35 0.36 1.45 11.28
C GLY A 35 -0.46 2.27 10.28
N GLU A 36 0.20 2.95 9.34
CA GLU A 36 -0.43 3.64 8.22
C GLU A 36 -1.13 2.63 7.29
N VAL A 37 -0.52 1.46 7.06
CA VAL A 37 -1.12 0.36 6.28
C VAL A 37 -2.35 -0.22 7.00
N GLU A 38 -2.28 -0.46 8.30
CA GLU A 38 -3.43 -0.95 9.09
C GLU A 38 -4.61 0.04 9.01
N LYS A 39 -4.35 1.35 9.18
CA LYS A 39 -5.39 2.39 9.03
C LYS A 39 -6.03 2.36 7.64
N ALA A 40 -5.23 2.22 6.58
CA ALA A 40 -5.71 2.13 5.21
C ALA A 40 -6.57 0.88 4.98
N LEU A 41 -6.16 -0.28 5.51
CA LEU A 41 -6.94 -1.52 5.46
C LEU A 41 -8.32 -1.35 6.08
N PHE A 42 -8.39 -0.80 7.30
CA PHE A 42 -9.68 -0.57 7.97
C PHE A 42 -10.57 0.43 7.24
N LEU A 43 -9.98 1.46 6.62
CA LEU A 43 -10.71 2.41 5.79
C LEU A 43 -11.31 1.73 4.55
N LEU A 44 -10.52 0.92 3.85
CA LEU A 44 -10.96 0.16 2.68
C LEU A 44 -12.06 -0.85 3.04
N GLY A 45 -11.88 -1.59 4.13
CA GLY A 45 -12.89 -2.55 4.62
C GLY A 45 -14.22 -1.86 4.95
N ARG A 46 -14.20 -0.68 5.57
CA ARG A 46 -15.41 0.14 5.82
C ARG A 46 -16.10 0.62 4.53
N LYS A 47 -15.40 0.62 3.41
CA LYS A 47 -15.92 0.92 2.06
C LYS A 47 -16.32 -0.33 1.26
N GLY A 48 -16.27 -1.52 1.88
CA GLY A 48 -16.60 -2.78 1.21
C GLY A 48 -15.47 -3.36 0.35
N LEU A 49 -14.25 -2.84 0.46
CA LEU A 49 -13.09 -3.31 -0.28
C LEU A 49 -12.20 -4.18 0.62
N TYR A 50 -12.24 -5.50 0.40
CA TYR A 50 -11.45 -6.47 1.17
C TYR A 50 -10.13 -6.82 0.45
N VAL A 51 -9.04 -6.19 0.87
CA VAL A 51 -7.71 -6.32 0.25
C VAL A 51 -6.67 -6.88 1.23
N GLU A 52 -5.57 -7.41 0.71
CA GLU A 52 -4.42 -7.80 1.53
C GLU A 52 -3.57 -6.57 1.97
N PRO A 53 -2.71 -6.67 2.99
CA PRO A 53 -1.93 -5.54 3.50
C PRO A 53 -1.09 -4.82 2.44
N THR A 54 -0.39 -5.54 1.57
CA THR A 54 0.39 -4.95 0.47
C THR A 54 -0.47 -4.09 -0.44
N SER A 55 -1.69 -4.55 -0.74
CA SER A 55 -2.62 -3.85 -1.62
C SER A 55 -3.19 -2.57 -1.01
N ALA A 56 -3.02 -2.33 0.30
CA ALA A 56 -3.45 -1.10 0.97
C ALA A 56 -2.39 0.01 0.93
N LEU A 57 -1.15 -0.29 0.51
CA LEU A 57 -0.04 0.68 0.45
C LEU A 57 -0.38 1.97 -0.33
N PRO A 58 -1.01 1.92 -1.52
CA PRO A 58 -1.34 3.15 -2.26
C PRO A 58 -2.30 4.07 -1.49
N ILE A 59 -3.22 3.48 -0.71
CA ILE A 59 -4.18 4.24 0.11
C ILE A 59 -3.50 4.80 1.35
N ALA A 60 -2.61 4.05 2.00
CA ALA A 60 -1.78 4.57 3.08
C ALA A 60 -0.96 5.80 2.62
N ALA A 61 -0.32 5.70 1.46
CA ALA A 61 0.45 6.80 0.87
C ALA A 61 -0.44 8.01 0.53
N PHE A 62 -1.62 7.79 -0.06
CA PHE A 62 -2.60 8.86 -0.36
C PHE A 62 -3.11 9.58 0.90
N LEU A 63 -3.29 8.84 2.01
CA LEU A 63 -3.68 9.43 3.29
C LEU A 63 -2.54 10.25 3.91
N LYS A 64 -1.30 9.78 3.77
CA LYS A 64 -0.10 10.45 4.29
C LYS A 64 0.32 11.68 3.49
N TYR A 65 0.14 11.67 2.18
CA TYR A 65 0.73 12.65 1.27
C TYR A 65 -0.36 13.51 0.59
N PRO A 66 -0.66 14.72 1.09
CA PRO A 66 -1.72 15.56 0.54
C PRO A 66 -1.46 16.06 -0.89
N ALA A 67 -0.20 16.14 -1.32
CA ALA A 67 0.17 16.66 -2.63
C ALA A 67 -0.41 15.83 -3.79
N VAL A 68 -0.67 14.54 -3.58
CA VAL A 68 -1.31 13.69 -4.60
C VAL A 68 -2.82 13.87 -4.68
N ARG A 69 -3.45 14.72 -3.86
CA ARG A 69 -4.91 14.87 -3.82
C ARG A 69 -5.48 15.83 -4.87
N THR A 70 -4.65 16.38 -5.75
CA THR A 70 -5.11 17.26 -6.83
C THR A 70 -5.46 16.44 -8.07
N GLY A 71 -6.70 16.58 -8.56
CA GLY A 71 -7.17 15.88 -9.76
C GLY A 71 -7.60 14.43 -9.53
N THR A 72 -7.63 13.64 -10.60
CA THR A 72 -8.04 12.24 -10.57
C THR A 72 -6.87 11.35 -10.16
N VAL A 73 -7.04 10.58 -9.09
CA VAL A 73 -6.04 9.64 -8.58
C VAL A 73 -6.54 8.21 -8.78
N VAL A 74 -5.67 7.35 -9.31
CA VAL A 74 -5.93 5.92 -9.46
C VAL A 74 -4.99 5.15 -8.52
N ALA A 75 -5.57 4.37 -7.61
CA ALA A 75 -4.84 3.53 -6.66
C ALA A 75 -5.06 2.05 -7.01
N PRO A 76 -4.05 1.33 -7.53
CA PRO A 76 -4.19 -0.08 -7.88
C PRO A 76 -4.29 -0.95 -6.63
N LEU A 77 -5.38 -1.72 -6.51
CA LEU A 77 -5.56 -2.72 -5.47
C LEU A 77 -5.18 -4.10 -6.02
N THR A 78 -3.93 -4.48 -5.81
CA THR A 78 -3.27 -5.60 -6.51
C THR A 78 -3.59 -6.98 -5.92
N GLY A 79 -4.17 -7.06 -4.72
CA GLY A 79 -4.38 -8.34 -4.03
C GLY A 79 -5.63 -8.36 -3.17
N HIS A 80 -6.40 -9.44 -3.29
CA HIS A 80 -7.60 -9.67 -2.47
C HIS A 80 -7.24 -10.11 -1.05
N GLY A 81 -8.08 -9.76 -0.07
CA GLY A 81 -7.82 -10.10 1.33
C GLY A 81 -7.75 -11.61 1.63
N LEU A 82 -8.38 -12.46 0.80
CA LEU A 82 -8.30 -13.92 0.95
C LEU A 82 -6.87 -14.49 0.73
N LYS A 83 -5.91 -13.71 0.21
CA LYS A 83 -4.49 -14.14 0.12
C LYS A 83 -3.80 -14.14 1.49
N ALA A 84 -4.32 -13.39 2.44
CA ALA A 84 -3.63 -13.06 3.69
C ALA A 84 -4.50 -13.35 4.94
N THR A 85 -5.37 -14.36 4.88
CA THR A 85 -6.40 -14.63 5.91
C THR A 85 -5.86 -14.64 7.34
N GLU A 86 -4.79 -15.40 7.64
CA GLU A 86 -4.22 -15.47 8.99
C GLU A 86 -3.70 -14.12 9.49
N LYS A 87 -3.08 -13.35 8.60
CA LYS A 87 -2.57 -12.01 8.92
C LYS A 87 -3.71 -11.03 9.14
N MET A 88 -4.75 -11.11 8.33
CA MET A 88 -5.95 -10.29 8.48
C MET A 88 -6.65 -10.56 9.82
N LEU A 89 -6.69 -11.82 10.29
CA LEU A 89 -7.21 -12.16 11.62
C LEU A 89 -6.39 -11.50 12.73
N LYS A 90 -5.06 -11.56 12.66
CA LYS A 90 -4.16 -10.90 13.64
C LYS A 90 -4.33 -9.39 13.65
N ILE A 91 -4.45 -8.76 12.48
CA ILE A 91 -4.65 -7.30 12.37
C ILE A 91 -6.03 -6.90 12.94
N ALA A 92 -7.08 -7.67 12.64
CA ALA A 92 -8.43 -7.38 13.13
C ALA A 92 -8.54 -7.46 14.66
N GLN A 93 -7.75 -8.33 15.31
CA GLN A 93 -7.71 -8.48 16.77
C GLN A 93 -7.03 -7.32 17.50
N LYS A 94 -6.25 -6.47 16.81
CA LYS A 94 -5.60 -5.29 17.41
C LYS A 94 -6.56 -4.10 17.60
N ARG A 95 -7.80 -4.22 17.16
CA ARG A 95 -8.76 -3.13 17.08
C ARG A 95 -9.66 -3.03 18.31
#